data_AF-A0A6V2L5M8-F1
#
_entry.id   AF-A0A6V2L5M8-F1
#
_cell.length_a   1.000
_cell.length_b   1.000
_cell.length_c   1.000
_cell.angle_alpha   90.00
_cell.angle_beta   90.00
_cell.angle_gamma   90.00
#
_symmetry.space_group_name_H-M   'P 1'
#
loop_
_entity.id
_entity.type
_entity.pdbx_description
1 polymer ?
#
loop_
_entity_poly.entity_id
_entity_poly.type
_entity_poly.pdbx_seq_one_letter_code
_entity_poly.pdbx_strand_id
1 'polypeptide(L)'
;MRDTFAVFHSVIAAMTLPILQEVDEEMHDWVESSGEEEFVYSVFLRWMVTWFAHDVHDVGIVERLFDVFLSSHPLTPLYVSIAILTHPMNRQDILQSCSDMVDDEGPTIMRIQNLVSKLKQEDKTSIGAILTPQLLIEFAVGIM
;
A
#
# COMPACT_ATOMS: atom_id res chain seq x y z
N MET A 1 6.62 -23.71 -11.06
CA MET A 1 6.84 -22.24 -10.93
C MET A 1 5.55 -21.50 -10.61
N ARG A 2 4.43 -21.76 -11.31
CA ARG A 2 3.11 -21.17 -10.96
C ARG A 2 2.65 -21.52 -9.54
N ASP A 3 2.84 -22.77 -9.13
CA ASP A 3 2.41 -23.23 -7.80
C ASP A 3 3.12 -22.51 -6.65
N THR A 4 4.38 -22.07 -6.87
CA THR A 4 5.16 -21.34 -5.87
C THR A 4 4.61 -19.93 -5.64
N PHE A 5 4.17 -19.25 -6.71
CA PHE A 5 3.58 -17.90 -6.61
C PHE A 5 2.21 -17.90 -5.93
N ALA A 6 1.39 -18.93 -6.19
CA ALA A 6 0.11 -19.11 -5.51
C ALA A 6 0.28 -19.24 -3.98
N VAL A 7 1.32 -19.96 -3.54
CA VAL A 7 1.65 -20.07 -2.11
C VAL A 7 2.01 -18.71 -1.52
N PHE A 8 2.82 -17.90 -2.21
CA PHE A 8 3.18 -16.56 -1.72
C PHE A 8 1.97 -15.65 -1.59
N HIS A 9 1.10 -15.64 -2.61
CA HIS A 9 -0.14 -14.89 -2.56
C HIS A 9 -1.00 -15.29 -1.36
N SER A 10 -1.20 -16.60 -1.13
CA SER A 10 -1.96 -17.09 0.01
C SER A 10 -1.36 -16.67 1.36
N VAL A 11 -0.03 -16.65 1.47
CA VAL A 11 0.66 -16.20 2.68
C VAL A 11 0.48 -14.70 2.89
N ILE A 12 0.65 -13.88 1.84
CA ILE A 12 0.45 -12.43 1.93
C ILE A 12 -1.01 -12.12 2.28
N ALA A 13 -1.98 -12.80 1.66
CA ALA A 13 -3.39 -12.65 1.97
C ALA A 13 -3.68 -12.99 3.44
N ALA A 14 -3.19 -14.14 3.94
CA ALA A 14 -3.38 -14.57 5.32
C ALA A 14 -2.77 -13.60 6.36
N MET A 15 -1.73 -12.87 5.99
CA MET A 15 -1.11 -11.85 6.84
C MET A 15 -1.82 -10.49 6.71
N THR A 16 -2.30 -10.15 5.52
CA THR A 16 -2.85 -8.82 5.20
C THR A 16 -4.29 -8.68 5.67
N LEU A 17 -5.15 -9.65 5.35
CA LEU A 17 -6.60 -9.55 5.60
C LEU A 17 -6.95 -9.27 7.07
N PRO A 18 -6.39 -9.98 8.07
CA PRO A 18 -6.72 -9.71 9.47
C PRO A 18 -6.30 -8.30 9.91
N ILE A 19 -5.17 -7.81 9.42
CA ILE A 19 -4.68 -6.46 9.75
C ILE A 19 -5.56 -5.42 9.05
N LEU A 20 -5.90 -5.65 7.78
CA LEU A 20 -6.72 -4.73 7.01
C LEU A 20 -8.14 -4.62 7.60
N GLN A 21 -8.71 -5.72 8.06
CA GLN A 21 -10.03 -5.73 8.71
C GLN A 21 -10.06 -4.84 9.97
N GLU A 22 -9.01 -4.89 10.79
CA GLU A 22 -8.90 -4.08 12.01
C GLU A 22 -8.61 -2.59 11.70
N VAL A 23 -7.85 -2.32 10.64
CA VAL A 23 -7.47 -0.95 10.26
C VAL A 23 -8.60 -0.23 9.52
N ASP A 24 -9.27 -0.93 8.60
CA ASP A 24 -10.27 -0.36 7.69
C ASP A 24 -11.19 -1.45 7.12
N GLU A 25 -12.28 -1.74 7.83
CA GLU A 25 -13.28 -2.75 7.46
C GLU A 25 -13.86 -2.52 6.05
N GLU A 26 -14.09 -1.27 5.64
CA GLU A 26 -14.63 -0.97 4.30
C GLU A 26 -13.61 -1.32 3.20
N MET A 27 -12.32 -1.03 3.43
CA MET A 27 -11.27 -1.42 2.47
C MET A 27 -11.06 -2.94 2.45
N HIS A 28 -11.17 -3.61 3.60
CA HIS A 28 -11.16 -5.06 3.67
C HIS A 28 -12.27 -5.66 2.78
N ASP A 29 -13.51 -5.23 3.00
CA ASP A 29 -14.67 -5.73 2.26
C ASP A 29 -14.55 -5.42 0.76
N TRP A 30 -13.96 -4.27 0.41
CA TRP A 30 -13.66 -3.93 -0.97
C TRP A 30 -12.63 -4.89 -1.59
N VAL A 31 -11.53 -5.19 -0.91
CA VAL A 31 -10.52 -6.14 -1.42
C VAL A 31 -11.14 -7.52 -1.65
N GLU A 32 -11.99 -8.00 -0.74
CA GLU A 32 -12.63 -9.32 -0.88
C GLU A 32 -13.71 -9.36 -1.96
N SER A 33 -14.45 -8.27 -2.17
CA SER A 33 -15.59 -8.23 -3.10
C SER A 33 -15.25 -7.74 -4.51
N SER A 34 -14.10 -7.06 -4.69
CA SER A 34 -13.69 -6.49 -5.98
C SER A 34 -13.20 -7.52 -7.00
N GLY A 35 -12.76 -8.70 -6.57
CA GLY A 35 -12.06 -9.66 -7.45
C GLY A 35 -10.64 -9.22 -7.82
N GLU A 36 -10.13 -8.13 -7.21
CA GLU A 36 -8.79 -7.58 -7.44
C GLU A 36 -7.76 -8.05 -6.39
N GLU A 37 -8.10 -9.03 -5.54
CA GLU A 37 -7.27 -9.44 -4.42
C GLU A 37 -5.89 -9.96 -4.87
N GLU A 38 -5.83 -10.71 -5.98
CA GLU A 38 -4.56 -11.17 -6.56
C GLU A 38 -3.65 -10.03 -6.98
N PHE A 39 -4.24 -8.95 -7.47
CA PHE A 39 -3.49 -7.80 -7.85
C PHE A 39 -2.96 -7.03 -6.63
N VAL A 40 -3.81 -6.78 -5.63
CA VAL A 40 -3.42 -6.08 -4.39
C VAL A 40 -2.25 -6.80 -3.73
N TYR A 41 -2.31 -8.12 -3.56
CA TYR A 41 -1.23 -8.87 -2.92
C TYR A 41 0.02 -8.96 -3.79
N SER A 42 -0.10 -8.95 -5.12
CA SER A 42 1.04 -8.89 -6.03
C SER A 42 1.78 -7.56 -5.95
N VAL A 43 1.05 -6.45 -5.83
CA VAL A 43 1.62 -5.11 -5.60
C VAL A 43 2.31 -5.05 -4.24
N PHE A 44 1.66 -5.55 -3.18
CA PHE A 44 2.26 -5.60 -1.84
C PHE A 44 3.54 -6.43 -1.84
N LEU A 45 3.53 -7.60 -2.46
CA LEU A 45 4.72 -8.43 -2.59
C LEU A 45 5.85 -7.67 -3.29
N ARG A 46 5.55 -6.99 -4.41
CA ARG A 46 6.54 -6.17 -5.14
C ARG A 46 7.15 -5.09 -4.25
N TRP A 47 6.32 -4.36 -3.52
CA TRP A 47 6.77 -3.33 -2.59
C TRP A 47 7.62 -3.90 -1.47
N MET A 48 7.22 -5.02 -0.89
CA MET A 48 7.95 -5.69 0.18
C MET A 48 9.29 -6.25 -0.27
N VAL A 49 9.41 -6.85 -1.46
CA VAL A 49 10.69 -7.44 -1.91
C VAL A 49 11.67 -6.39 -2.44
N THR A 50 11.17 -5.26 -2.93
CA THR A 50 12.01 -4.16 -3.43
C THR A 50 12.18 -3.02 -2.43
N TRP A 51 11.59 -3.13 -1.24
CA TRP A 51 11.49 -2.04 -0.25
C TRP A 51 11.11 -0.71 -0.91
N PHE A 52 10.09 -0.77 -1.78
CA PHE A 52 9.53 0.36 -2.54
C PHE A 52 10.49 1.07 -3.51
N ALA A 53 11.77 0.67 -3.59
CA ALA A 53 12.79 1.33 -4.40
C ALA A 53 12.54 1.23 -5.91
N HIS A 54 11.67 0.33 -6.35
CA HIS A 54 11.27 0.23 -7.75
C HIS A 54 10.26 1.32 -8.16
N ASP A 55 9.32 1.66 -7.27
CA ASP A 55 8.19 2.53 -7.61
C ASP A 55 8.37 3.97 -7.06
N VAL A 56 9.17 4.14 -6.00
CA VAL A 56 9.58 5.46 -5.49
C VAL A 56 10.79 5.96 -6.28
N HIS A 57 10.63 7.09 -6.96
CA HIS A 57 11.70 7.69 -7.76
C HIS A 57 12.56 8.68 -6.97
N ASP A 58 12.07 9.15 -5.81
CA ASP A 58 12.80 10.07 -4.95
C ASP A 58 13.73 9.30 -4.01
N VAL A 59 15.03 9.44 -4.24
CA VAL A 59 16.08 8.74 -3.48
C VAL A 59 16.01 9.05 -1.98
N GLY A 60 15.71 10.29 -1.58
CA GLY A 60 15.65 10.65 -0.16
C GLY A 60 14.45 10.03 0.56
N ILE A 61 13.36 9.74 -0.16
CA ILE A 61 12.25 8.96 0.39
C ILE A 61 12.66 7.50 0.58
N VAL A 62 13.32 6.92 -0.44
CA VAL A 62 13.80 5.53 -0.38
C VAL A 62 14.78 5.34 0.79
N GLU A 63 15.75 6.23 0.96
CA GLU A 63 16.71 6.18 2.07
C GLU A 63 16.01 6.13 3.44
N ARG A 64 15.01 6.99 3.66
CA ARG A 64 14.24 7.00 4.92
C ARG A 64 13.45 5.72 5.14
N LEU A 65 12.86 5.16 4.08
CA LEU A 65 12.16 3.87 4.19
C LEU A 65 13.14 2.74 4.57
N PHE A 66 14.33 2.74 3.98
CA PHE A 66 15.39 1.78 4.31
C PHE A 66 15.86 1.92 5.77
N ASP A 67 16.07 3.15 6.27
CA ASP A 67 16.44 3.39 7.67
C ASP A 67 15.41 2.77 8.64
N VAL A 68 14.12 2.92 8.35
CA VAL A 68 13.03 2.34 9.15
C VAL A 68 13.00 0.82 9.02
N PHE A 69 13.06 0.28 7.82
CA PHE A 69 13.01 -1.18 7.60
C PHE A 69 14.21 -1.90 8.23
N LEU A 70 15.38 -1.27 8.28
CA LEU A 70 16.57 -1.83 8.92
C LEU A 70 16.53 -1.75 10.45
N SER A 71 15.79 -0.79 11.01
CA SER A 71 15.70 -0.56 12.46
C SER A 71 14.44 -1.13 13.13
N SER A 72 13.47 -1.63 12.34
CA SER A 72 12.15 -2.05 12.80
C SER A 72 11.88 -3.55 12.61
N HIS A 73 10.64 -3.97 12.89
CA HIS A 73 10.22 -5.36 12.73
C HIS A 73 10.28 -5.81 11.26
N PRO A 74 10.62 -7.08 10.94
CA PRO A 74 10.69 -7.55 9.55
C PRO A 74 9.40 -7.41 8.73
N LEU A 75 8.25 -7.27 9.40
CA LEU A 75 6.96 -7.04 8.75
C LEU A 75 6.63 -5.56 8.52
N THR A 76 7.46 -4.60 8.95
CA THR A 76 7.25 -3.16 8.72
C THR A 76 6.95 -2.81 7.25
N PRO A 77 7.57 -3.42 6.22
CA PRO A 77 7.18 -3.20 4.83
C PRO A 77 5.72 -3.57 4.50
N LEU A 78 5.16 -4.59 5.16
CA LEU A 78 3.74 -4.95 5.02
C LEU A 78 2.84 -3.89 5.65
N TYR A 79 3.16 -3.47 6.88
CA TYR A 79 2.42 -2.40 7.57
C TYR A 79 2.44 -1.08 6.78
N VAL A 80 3.58 -0.74 6.17
CA VAL A 80 3.70 0.41 5.26
C VAL A 80 2.86 0.24 4.01
N SER A 81 2.77 -0.97 3.44
CA SER A 81 1.90 -1.26 2.29
C SER A 81 0.43 -1.06 2.62
N ILE A 82 -0.02 -1.56 3.78
CA ILE A 82 -1.39 -1.36 4.29
C ILE A 82 -1.64 0.12 4.57
N ALA A 83 -0.69 0.82 5.20
CA ALA A 83 -0.76 2.25 5.45
C ALA A 83 -0.95 3.07 4.16
N ILE A 84 -0.25 2.72 3.08
CA ILE A 84 -0.42 3.37 1.78
C ILE A 84 -1.82 3.12 1.23
N LEU A 85 -2.31 1.89 1.33
CA LEU A 85 -3.63 1.51 0.83
C LEU A 85 -4.77 2.22 1.58
N THR A 86 -4.70 2.26 2.91
CA THR A 86 -5.76 2.81 3.78
C THR A 86 -5.59 4.30 4.09
N HIS A 87 -4.51 4.94 3.63
CA HIS A 87 -4.33 6.37 3.80
C HIS A 87 -5.55 7.14 3.25
N PRO A 88 -6.13 8.12 3.97
CA PRO A 88 -7.39 8.76 3.58
C PRO A 88 -7.45 9.28 2.14
N MET A 89 -6.34 9.82 1.63
CA MET A 89 -6.24 10.31 0.25
C MET A 89 -6.31 9.17 -0.80
N ASN A 90 -5.76 8.00 -0.50
CA ASN A 90 -5.74 6.87 -1.42
C ASN A 90 -7.01 6.05 -1.29
N ARG A 91 -7.46 5.81 -0.05
CA ARG A 91 -8.72 5.14 0.26
C ARG A 91 -9.90 5.76 -0.47
N GLN A 92 -10.05 7.09 -0.41
CA GLN A 92 -11.15 7.79 -1.10
C GLN A 92 -11.08 7.58 -2.61
N ASP A 93 -9.89 7.72 -3.22
CA ASP A 93 -9.69 7.51 -4.65
C ASP A 93 -10.04 6.07 -5.10
N ILE A 94 -9.70 5.07 -4.28
CA ILE A 94 -9.94 3.65 -4.58
C ILE A 94 -11.44 3.32 -4.47
N LEU A 95 -12.05 3.64 -3.33
CA LEU A 95 -13.47 3.31 -3.10
C LEU A 95 -14.40 4.05 -4.07
N GLN A 96 -14.08 5.31 -4.41
CA GLN A 96 -14.88 6.08 -5.38
C GLN A 96 -14.79 5.49 -6.80
N SER A 97 -13.68 4.86 -7.16
CA SER A 97 -13.56 4.20 -8.47
C SER A 97 -14.49 3.00 -8.63
N CYS A 98 -14.97 2.40 -7.53
CA CYS A 98 -15.98 1.33 -7.56
C CYS A 98 -17.41 1.82 -7.79
N SER A 99 -17.74 3.09 -7.50
CA SER A 99 -19.09 3.60 -7.76
C SER A 99 -19.34 3.95 -9.23
N ASP A 100 -18.26 4.16 -9.99
CA ASP A 100 -18.31 4.58 -11.40
C ASP A 100 -18.33 3.39 -12.39
N MET A 101 -18.57 2.17 -11.90
CA MET A 101 -18.47 0.90 -12.63
C MET A 101 -19.46 0.80 -13.79
N VAL A 102 -19.01 1.23 -14.96
CA VAL A 102 -19.48 0.81 -16.29
C VAL A 102 -18.27 0.23 -17.02
N ASP A 103 -18.06 -1.08 -16.90
CA ASP A 103 -17.35 -1.94 -17.87
C ASP A 103 -15.81 -1.83 -18.08
N ASP A 104 -14.97 -1.43 -17.10
CA ASP A 104 -13.51 -1.59 -17.26
C ASP A 104 -12.80 -1.96 -15.94
N GLU A 105 -12.16 -3.14 -15.90
CA GLU A 105 -11.33 -3.65 -14.77
C GLU A 105 -9.93 -2.98 -14.72
N GLY A 106 -9.57 -2.19 -15.74
CA GLY A 106 -8.28 -1.50 -15.85
C GLY A 106 -8.01 -0.26 -14.95
N PRO A 107 -8.99 0.56 -14.52
CA PRO A 107 -8.72 1.84 -13.85
C PRO A 107 -8.14 1.72 -12.44
N THR A 108 -8.58 0.74 -11.65
CA THR A 108 -8.24 0.62 -10.23
C THR A 108 -6.84 0.04 -10.03
N ILE A 109 -6.51 -0.98 -10.82
CA ILE A 109 -5.19 -1.61 -10.94
C ILE A 109 -4.08 -0.57 -11.17
N MET A 110 -4.26 0.28 -12.18
CA MET A 110 -3.27 1.30 -12.52
C MET A 110 -3.14 2.35 -11.40
N ARG A 111 -4.22 2.63 -10.66
CA ARG A 111 -4.19 3.58 -9.54
C ARG A 111 -3.42 3.02 -8.36
N ILE A 112 -3.62 1.75 -8.00
CA ILE A 112 -2.94 1.12 -6.86
C ILE A 112 -1.43 1.06 -7.07
N GLN A 113 -0.96 0.73 -8.28
CA GLN A 113 0.46 0.79 -8.63
C GLN A 113 1.07 2.20 -8.49
N ASN A 114 0.26 3.22 -8.75
CA ASN A 114 0.69 4.62 -8.71
C ASN A 114 0.47 5.29 -7.35
N LEU A 115 0.01 4.58 -6.31
CA LEU A 115 -0.17 5.21 -4.99
C LEU A 115 1.15 5.69 -4.40
N VAL A 116 2.21 4.90 -4.61
CA VAL A 116 3.55 5.18 -4.12
C VAL A 116 4.19 6.38 -4.82
N SER A 117 3.83 6.65 -6.09
CA SER A 117 4.34 7.82 -6.81
C SER A 117 3.74 9.14 -6.30
N LYS A 118 2.66 9.08 -5.51
CA LYS A 118 2.10 10.25 -4.81
C LYS A 118 2.90 10.64 -3.57
N LEU A 119 3.85 9.82 -3.11
CA LEU A 119 4.74 10.16 -2.01
C LEU A 119 5.60 11.38 -2.38
N LYS A 120 5.60 12.40 -1.52
CA LYS A 120 6.44 13.59 -1.70
C LYS A 120 7.26 13.82 -0.43
N GLN A 121 8.47 14.33 -0.59
CA GLN A 121 9.25 14.81 0.55
C GLN A 121 8.52 15.96 1.26
N GLU A 122 8.81 16.13 2.54
CA GLU A 122 8.40 17.31 3.31
C GLU A 122 9.05 18.56 2.70
N ASP A 123 8.26 19.33 1.96
CA ASP A 123 8.61 20.71 1.68
C ASP A 123 8.25 21.54 2.91
N LYS A 124 9.25 22.18 3.54
CA LYS A 124 9.10 22.99 4.77
C LYS A 124 8.07 24.13 4.63
N THR A 125 7.57 24.35 3.43
CA THR A 125 6.72 25.47 3.02
C THR A 125 5.23 25.11 2.93
N SER A 126 4.86 23.82 2.90
CA SER A 126 3.47 23.41 2.63
C SER A 126 2.88 22.58 3.79
N ILE A 127 2.15 23.25 4.68
CA ILE A 127 1.45 22.66 5.84
C ILE A 127 0.06 22.14 5.42
N GLY A 128 -0.03 21.34 4.35
CA GLY A 128 -1.33 20.88 3.86
C GLY A 128 -1.24 19.66 2.95
N ALA A 129 -1.80 18.55 3.43
CA ALA A 129 -2.17 17.36 2.65
C ALA A 129 -1.07 16.77 1.76
N ILE A 130 0.15 16.60 2.30
CA ILE A 130 1.21 15.85 1.63
C ILE A 130 1.32 14.47 2.28
N LEU A 131 1.27 13.40 1.47
CA LEU A 131 1.63 12.05 1.91
C LEU A 131 3.15 11.99 2.06
N THR A 132 3.65 12.40 3.22
CA THR A 132 5.08 12.37 3.52
C THR A 132 5.49 10.99 3.98
N PRO A 133 6.75 10.57 3.73
CA PRO A 133 7.24 9.30 4.24
C PRO A 133 7.15 9.21 5.77
N GLN A 134 7.39 10.34 6.45
CA GLN A 134 7.31 10.43 7.92
C GLN A 134 5.89 10.15 8.42
N LEU A 135 4.88 10.82 7.86
CA LEU A 135 3.47 10.60 8.24
C LEU A 135 3.04 9.16 7.95
N LEU A 136 3.52 8.61 6.83
CA LEU A 136 3.25 7.23 6.45
C LEU A 136 3.89 6.23 7.42
N ILE A 137 5.12 6.48 7.84
CA ILE A 137 5.83 5.68 8.84
C ILE A 137 5.10 5.78 10.19
N GLU A 138 4.70 6.97 10.62
CA GLU A 138 3.93 7.16 11.86
C GLU A 138 2.60 6.43 11.83
N PHE A 139 1.88 6.49 10.70
CA PHE A 139 0.64 5.75 10.52
C PHE A 139 0.89 4.24 10.55
N ALA A 140 1.93 3.75 9.86
CA ALA A 140 2.32 2.34 9.89
C ALA A 140 2.72 1.86 11.29
N VAL A 141 3.41 2.71 12.08
CA VAL A 141 3.71 2.45 13.50
C VAL A 141 2.44 2.41 14.35
N GLY A 142 1.43 3.20 14.03
CA GLY A 142 0.13 3.13 14.70
C GLY A 142 -0.67 1.86 14.40
N ILE A 143 -0.38 1.16 13.29
CA ILE A 143 -0.97 -0.14 12.95
C ILE A 143 -0.27 -1.30 13.69
N MET A 144 1.02 -1.14 14.02
CA MET A 144 1.84 -2.17 14.72
C MET A 144 1.48 -2.31 16.19
#